data_AF-A0A6A0H6M5-F1
#
_entry.id   AF-A0A6A0H6M5-F1
#
_cell.length_a   1.000
_cell.length_b   1.000
_cell.length_c   1.000
_cell.angle_alpha   90.00
_cell.angle_beta   90.00
_cell.angle_gamma   90.00
#
_symmetry.space_group_name_H-M   'P 1'
#
loop_
_entity.id
_entity.type
_entity.pdbx_description
1 polymer ?
#
loop_
_entity_poly.entity_id
_entity_poly.type
_entity_poly.pdbx_seq_one_letter_code
_entity_poly.pdbx_strand_id
1 'polypeptide(L)'
;MFDELNAALFRSINEKPRWEETGAAFGRSSSETTQPVKRKMGWWLEKFDSFLNRSFYKLGANIATNTGYYIIIPILLTAICATGFQRIQYEDDPEYLFAPTNGRAKQERAVVEEFFKVNFTWDFHPARVTRNGRFARFIMVAKDNGSLLREEVWNDISTVDQMVHNVTIAEEGRKFQYKDLCAIWGEECFENQVLDIGELIPEINNNTFNLTYPFMLNPRTFESYVFPFHFGGIETSNSSTIVSVKAITLYYWIRTQDSRQDRMGSLWEKQLLADFKDLDMDNVIVTFFTSRTLETELENNTHSVIPYFGLTVAIILVFCLLTVMMGDCVRSKTLLGLAGILCAGLSCAAAFGLLIYIGVPFIGINMAAPFLML
;
A
#
# COMPACT_ATOMS: atom_id res chain seq x y z
N MET A 1 -16.83 42.30 -7.91
CA MET A 1 -16.91 40.84 -7.67
C MET A 1 -16.25 40.41 -6.36
N PHE A 2 -15.09 40.98 -5.95
CA PHE A 2 -14.51 40.74 -4.62
C PHE A 2 -15.12 41.60 -3.48
N ASP A 3 -15.66 42.78 -3.80
CA ASP A 3 -16.29 43.65 -2.78
C ASP A 3 -17.73 43.27 -2.39
N GLU A 4 -18.51 42.70 -3.32
CA GLU A 4 -19.87 42.22 -3.02
C GLU A 4 -19.88 40.94 -2.17
N LEU A 5 -18.84 40.11 -2.28
CA LEU A 5 -18.70 38.88 -1.49
C LEU A 5 -18.36 39.20 -0.02
N ASN A 6 -17.54 40.24 0.22
CA ASN A 6 -17.20 40.72 1.56
C ASN A 6 -18.39 41.40 2.25
N ALA A 7 -19.24 42.12 1.51
CA ALA A 7 -20.46 42.72 2.06
C ALA A 7 -21.53 41.66 2.43
N ALA A 8 -21.59 40.54 1.70
CA ALA A 8 -22.48 39.43 2.01
C ALA A 8 -22.02 38.61 3.24
N LEU A 9 -20.70 38.41 3.39
CA LEU A 9 -20.11 37.73 4.57
C LEU A 9 -20.25 38.55 5.86
N PHE A 10 -20.10 39.88 5.80
CA PHE A 10 -20.30 40.73 6.98
C PHE A 10 -21.75 40.88 7.43
N ARG A 11 -22.75 40.76 6.52
CA ARG A 11 -24.17 40.72 6.92
C ARG A 11 -24.54 39.41 7.63
N SER A 12 -23.94 38.29 7.23
CA SER A 12 -24.21 36.98 7.83
C SER A 12 -23.69 36.84 9.27
N ILE A 13 -22.75 37.67 9.71
CA ILE A 13 -22.14 37.59 11.06
C ILE A 13 -22.93 38.41 12.10
N ASN A 14 -23.73 39.40 11.67
CA ASN A 14 -24.51 40.28 12.56
C ASN A 14 -26.00 39.95 12.65
N GLU A 15 -26.50 38.97 11.90
CA GLU A 15 -27.85 38.44 12.10
C GLU A 15 -27.85 37.45 13.27
N LYS A 16 -28.48 37.85 14.37
CA LYS A 16 -28.91 36.92 15.43
C LYS A 16 -29.60 35.72 14.79
N PRO A 17 -29.23 34.49 15.15
CA PRO A 17 -29.82 33.32 14.54
C PRO A 17 -31.33 33.24 14.87
N ARG A 18 -32.14 33.22 13.80
CA ARG A 18 -33.60 33.21 13.80
C ARG A 18 -34.13 31.80 14.14
N TRP A 19 -33.95 31.37 15.38
CA TRP A 19 -34.66 30.22 15.95
C TRP A 19 -35.43 30.52 17.25
N GLU A 20 -35.47 31.78 17.69
CA GLU A 20 -36.27 32.20 18.85
C GLU A 20 -37.74 32.55 18.53
N GLU A 21 -38.19 32.55 17.26
CA GLU A 21 -39.55 33.01 16.90
C GLU A 21 -40.52 31.95 16.36
N THR A 22 -40.11 30.69 16.15
CA THR A 22 -41.01 29.61 15.66
C THR A 22 -41.51 28.66 16.76
N GLY A 23 -41.37 29.03 18.04
CA GLY A 23 -41.92 28.27 19.17
C GLY A 23 -43.28 28.76 19.70
N ALA A 24 -43.85 29.82 19.12
CA ALA A 24 -44.97 30.56 19.71
C ALA A 24 -46.27 30.51 18.88
N ALA A 25 -46.66 29.36 18.33
CA ALA A 25 -48.03 29.14 17.84
C ALA A 25 -48.31 27.66 17.51
N PHE A 26 -48.36 26.77 18.51
CA PHE A 26 -49.14 25.53 18.33
C PHE A 26 -49.73 25.05 19.66
N GLY A 27 -51.07 25.14 19.74
CA GLY A 27 -51.90 24.25 20.53
C GLY A 27 -51.86 24.40 22.04
N ARG A 28 -52.73 25.29 22.56
CA ARG A 28 -53.30 25.09 23.89
C ARG A 28 -54.36 23.98 23.81
N SER A 29 -54.31 23.07 24.77
CA SER A 29 -55.25 21.97 25.06
C SER A 29 -55.07 20.68 24.25
N SER A 30 -54.46 19.67 24.86
CA SER A 30 -55.20 18.57 25.52
C SER A 30 -54.26 17.41 25.88
N SER A 31 -54.56 16.77 27.01
CA SER A 31 -54.01 15.51 27.54
C SER A 31 -52.66 15.55 28.28
N GLU A 32 -52.80 15.62 29.60
CA GLU A 32 -51.89 15.11 30.61
C GLU A 32 -51.52 13.64 30.33
N THR A 33 -50.21 13.30 30.20
CA THR A 33 -49.57 12.04 30.67
C THR A 33 -48.09 11.85 30.26
N THR A 34 -47.38 12.85 29.72
CA THR A 34 -45.92 12.73 29.38
C THR A 34 -45.02 13.76 30.07
N GLN A 35 -45.45 14.32 31.21
CA GLN A 35 -44.69 15.37 31.92
C GLN A 35 -43.59 14.93 32.91
N PRO A 36 -43.57 13.72 33.54
CA PRO A 36 -42.58 13.45 34.57
C PRO A 36 -41.19 13.09 34.02
N VAL A 37 -41.10 12.53 32.81
CA VAL A 37 -39.84 12.03 32.23
C VAL A 37 -39.04 13.14 31.54
N LYS A 38 -39.68 13.99 30.71
CA LYS A 38 -39.02 15.15 30.06
C LYS A 38 -38.49 16.17 31.07
N ARG A 39 -39.23 16.39 32.16
CA ARG A 39 -38.86 17.33 33.23
C ARG A 39 -37.74 16.79 34.13
N LYS A 40 -37.68 15.47 34.36
CA LYS A 40 -36.54 14.81 35.05
C LYS A 40 -35.27 14.79 34.19
N MET A 41 -35.39 14.57 32.88
CA MET A 41 -34.25 14.57 31.95
C MET A 41 -33.60 15.97 31.86
N GLY A 42 -34.42 17.03 31.76
CA GLY A 42 -33.94 18.42 31.76
C GLY A 42 -33.24 18.80 33.07
N TRP A 43 -33.82 18.43 34.22
CA TRP A 43 -33.20 18.67 35.53
C TRP A 43 -31.89 17.89 35.74
N TRP A 44 -31.79 16.68 35.22
CA TRP A 44 -30.55 15.91 35.27
C TRP A 44 -29.47 16.53 34.39
N LEU A 45 -29.81 16.98 33.17
CA LEU A 45 -28.89 17.69 32.29
C LEU A 45 -28.43 19.02 32.89
N GLU A 46 -29.33 19.79 33.50
CA GLU A 46 -28.98 21.05 34.19
C GLU A 46 -28.05 20.82 35.39
N LYS A 47 -28.32 19.77 36.18
CA LYS A 47 -27.43 19.39 37.29
C LYS A 47 -26.08 18.89 36.79
N PHE A 48 -26.06 18.14 35.70
CA PHE A 48 -24.84 17.63 35.08
C PHE A 48 -24.00 18.78 34.50
N ASP A 49 -24.63 19.72 33.80
CA ASP A 49 -23.98 20.92 33.29
C ASP A 49 -23.43 21.79 34.43
N SER A 50 -24.22 22.00 35.49
CA SER A 50 -23.76 22.71 36.69
C SER A 50 -22.57 22.02 37.37
N PHE A 51 -22.56 20.69 37.38
CA PHE A 51 -21.44 19.90 37.89
C PHE A 51 -20.18 20.03 37.02
N LEU A 52 -20.32 19.94 35.70
CA LEU A 52 -19.22 20.13 34.76
C LEU A 52 -18.64 21.54 34.85
N ASN A 53 -19.49 22.57 34.83
CA ASN A 53 -19.08 23.96 34.97
C ASN A 53 -18.32 24.20 36.28
N ARG A 54 -18.80 23.67 37.40
CA ARG A 54 -18.11 23.78 38.68
C ARG A 54 -16.77 23.01 38.68
N SER A 55 -16.70 21.87 38.00
CA SER A 55 -15.48 21.06 37.91
C SER A 55 -14.42 21.71 37.01
N PHE A 56 -14.80 22.18 35.82
CA PHE A 56 -13.91 22.91 34.92
C PHE A 56 -13.46 24.25 35.50
N TYR A 57 -14.33 24.95 36.23
CA TYR A 57 -13.95 26.18 36.93
C TYR A 57 -12.87 25.89 37.99
N LYS A 58 -13.05 24.85 38.82
CA LYS A 58 -12.03 24.44 39.80
C LYS A 58 -10.72 24.02 39.13
N LEU A 59 -10.80 23.26 38.04
CA LEU A 59 -9.62 22.85 37.27
C LEU A 59 -8.89 24.07 36.70
N GLY A 60 -9.61 25.00 36.06
CA GLY A 60 -9.05 26.23 35.51
C GLY A 60 -8.42 27.12 36.58
N ALA A 61 -9.06 27.26 37.74
CA ALA A 61 -8.49 27.99 38.88
C ALA A 61 -7.19 27.36 39.39
N ASN A 62 -7.10 26.02 39.41
CA ASN A 62 -5.88 25.32 39.79
C ASN A 62 -4.77 25.46 38.73
N ILE A 63 -5.11 25.42 37.45
CA ILE A 63 -4.14 25.65 36.35
C ILE A 63 -3.62 27.09 36.38
N ALA A 64 -4.48 28.07 36.66
CA ALA A 64 -4.10 29.48 36.75
C ALA A 64 -3.19 29.78 37.96
N THR A 65 -3.33 29.04 39.05
CA THR A 65 -2.48 29.21 40.25
C THR A 65 -1.15 28.45 40.13
N ASN A 66 -1.11 27.34 39.38
CA ASN A 66 0.06 26.46 39.25
C ASN A 66 0.53 26.27 37.79
N THR A 67 0.55 27.34 37.00
CA THR A 67 0.71 27.27 35.53
C THR A 67 1.99 26.57 35.07
N GLY A 68 3.12 26.76 35.77
CA GLY A 68 4.39 26.15 35.40
C GLY A 68 4.36 24.62 35.39
N TYR A 69 3.75 24.00 36.42
CA TYR A 69 3.65 22.54 36.51
C TYR A 69 2.83 21.95 35.36
N TYR A 70 1.72 22.58 35.00
CA TYR A 70 0.84 22.13 33.91
C TYR A 70 1.43 22.30 32.51
N ILE A 71 2.51 23.07 32.35
CA ILE A 71 3.25 23.17 31.08
C ILE A 71 4.41 22.17 31.07
N ILE A 72 5.19 22.12 32.15
CA ILE A 72 6.40 21.30 32.22
C ILE A 72 6.06 19.80 32.20
N ILE A 73 5.03 19.37 32.94
CA ILE A 73 4.68 17.95 33.07
C ILE A 73 4.28 17.35 31.71
N PRO A 74 3.35 17.93 30.92
CA PRO A 74 3.01 17.38 29.60
C PRO A 74 4.16 17.39 28.61
N ILE A 75 5.04 18.41 28.65
CA ILE A 75 6.22 18.46 27.78
C ILE A 75 7.19 17.32 28.12
N LEU A 76 7.47 17.10 29.42
CA LEU A 76 8.31 15.97 29.85
C LEU A 76 7.68 14.62 29.52
N LEU A 77 6.38 14.47 29.73
CA LEU A 77 5.65 13.26 29.35
C LEU A 77 5.74 13.00 27.85
N THR A 78 5.56 14.04 27.04
CA THR A 78 5.70 13.96 25.58
C THR A 78 7.12 13.56 25.19
N ALA A 79 8.14 14.15 25.83
CA ALA A 79 9.54 13.79 25.57
C ALA A 79 9.83 12.32 25.91
N ILE A 80 9.28 11.81 27.03
CA ILE A 80 9.39 10.40 27.41
C ILE A 80 8.70 9.52 26.37
N CYS A 81 7.46 9.82 25.98
CA CYS A 81 6.76 9.05 24.95
C CYS A 81 7.50 9.10 23.61
N ALA A 82 8.05 10.25 23.23
CA ALA A 82 8.81 10.42 22.00
C ALA A 82 10.11 9.60 21.96
N THR A 83 10.67 9.15 23.09
CA THR A 83 11.78 8.17 23.07
C THR A 83 11.41 6.86 22.37
N GLY A 84 10.11 6.54 22.27
CA GLY A 84 9.61 5.39 21.51
C GLY A 84 10.02 5.39 20.05
N PHE A 85 10.22 6.56 19.42
CA PHE A 85 10.69 6.64 18.03
C PHE A 85 12.06 6.00 17.80
N GLN A 86 12.88 5.80 18.85
CA GLN A 86 14.16 5.08 18.74
C GLN A 86 13.97 3.58 18.41
N ARG A 87 12.80 3.01 18.70
CA ARG A 87 12.46 1.60 18.46
C ARG A 87 11.51 1.43 17.28
N ILE A 88 11.49 2.39 16.36
CA ILE A 88 10.61 2.32 15.20
C ILE A 88 10.92 1.08 14.37
N GLN A 89 9.90 0.24 14.19
CA GLN A 89 9.91 -0.90 13.28
C GLN A 89 9.02 -0.53 12.12
N TYR A 90 9.61 -0.38 10.94
CA TYR A 90 8.87 -0.09 9.73
C TYR A 90 8.38 -1.40 9.10
N GLU A 91 7.10 -1.46 8.76
CA GLU A 91 6.47 -2.62 8.15
C GLU A 91 5.88 -2.23 6.79
N ASP A 92 6.38 -2.89 5.75
CA ASP A 92 6.05 -2.66 4.34
C ASP A 92 5.40 -3.87 3.65
N ASP A 93 5.30 -5.03 4.32
CA ASP A 93 4.69 -6.23 3.74
C ASP A 93 3.20 -6.02 3.42
N PRO A 94 2.79 -6.05 2.14
CA PRO A 94 1.39 -5.87 1.75
C PRO A 94 0.49 -6.97 2.32
N GLU A 95 0.98 -8.20 2.51
CA GLU A 95 0.18 -9.28 3.09
C GLU A 95 -0.16 -8.98 4.57
N TYR A 96 0.76 -8.35 5.30
CA TYR A 96 0.51 -7.90 6.66
C TYR A 96 -0.45 -6.70 6.68
N LEU A 97 -0.25 -5.73 5.79
CA LEU A 97 -1.02 -4.47 5.77
C LEU A 97 -2.48 -4.65 5.33
N PHE A 98 -2.76 -5.56 4.40
CA PHE A 98 -4.10 -5.72 3.81
C PHE A 98 -4.89 -6.92 4.34
N ALA A 99 -4.24 -7.90 4.98
CA ALA A 99 -4.91 -9.11 5.47
C ALA A 99 -4.79 -9.26 7.00
N PRO A 100 -5.91 -9.50 7.73
CA PRO A 100 -5.89 -9.63 9.18
C PRO A 100 -5.00 -10.80 9.62
N THR A 101 -4.21 -10.61 10.67
CA THR A 101 -3.29 -11.62 11.22
C THR A 101 -4.00 -12.88 11.68
N ASN A 102 -5.18 -12.76 12.27
CA ASN A 102 -6.03 -13.87 12.71
C ASN A 102 -7.12 -14.25 11.69
N GLY A 103 -6.90 -13.96 10.41
CA GLY A 103 -7.84 -14.34 9.35
C GLY A 103 -7.93 -15.85 9.14
N ARG A 104 -9.13 -16.34 8.80
CA ARG A 104 -9.36 -17.76 8.46
C ARG A 104 -8.42 -18.25 7.35
N ALA A 105 -8.15 -17.41 6.34
CA ALA A 105 -7.21 -17.74 5.27
C ALA A 105 -5.78 -18.03 5.78
N LYS A 106 -5.30 -17.31 6.80
CA LYS A 106 -3.97 -17.55 7.39
C LYS A 106 -3.94 -18.87 8.20
N GLN A 107 -5.06 -19.25 8.82
CA GLN A 107 -5.20 -20.55 9.49
C GLN A 107 -5.21 -21.70 8.49
N GLU A 108 -6.01 -21.59 7.42
CA GLU A 108 -6.06 -22.59 6.34
C GLU A 108 -4.68 -22.74 5.67
N ARG A 109 -3.97 -21.63 5.43
CA ARG A 109 -2.59 -21.64 4.93
C ARG A 109 -1.64 -22.38 5.87
N ALA A 110 -1.72 -22.14 7.18
CA ALA A 110 -0.84 -22.81 8.16
C ALA A 110 -1.02 -24.34 8.12
N VAL A 111 -2.26 -24.81 7.96
CA VAL A 111 -2.56 -26.25 7.77
C VAL A 111 -1.95 -26.76 6.47
N VAL A 112 -2.09 -26.03 5.35
CA VAL A 112 -1.48 -26.43 4.07
C VAL A 112 0.04 -26.47 4.18
N GLU A 113 0.67 -25.48 4.81
CA GLU A 113 2.13 -25.44 5.00
C GLU A 113 2.65 -26.53 5.95
N GLU A 114 1.81 -27.03 6.86
CA GLU A 114 2.15 -28.16 7.73
C GLU A 114 2.23 -29.48 6.94
N PHE A 115 1.23 -29.75 6.10
CA PHE A 115 1.13 -31.00 5.33
C PHE A 115 1.90 -30.98 4.00
N PHE A 116 1.97 -29.82 3.33
CA PHE A 116 2.51 -29.65 1.99
C PHE A 116 3.59 -28.57 1.97
N LYS A 117 4.70 -28.85 2.67
CA LYS A 117 5.86 -27.94 2.71
C LYS A 117 6.44 -27.74 1.31
N VAL A 118 6.59 -26.47 0.92
CA VAL A 118 7.29 -26.09 -0.31
C VAL A 118 8.79 -26.25 -0.08
N ASN A 119 9.46 -26.95 -0.99
CA ASN A 119 10.90 -27.07 -0.97
C ASN A 119 11.47 -26.50 -2.27
N PHE A 120 12.31 -25.47 -2.17
CA PHE A 120 12.88 -24.80 -3.33
C PHE A 120 14.16 -25.47 -3.86
N THR A 121 14.69 -26.47 -3.15
CA THR A 121 16.02 -27.05 -3.44
C THR A 121 16.02 -28.37 -4.19
N TRP A 122 14.91 -29.12 -4.20
CA TRP A 122 14.84 -30.43 -4.87
C TRP A 122 13.48 -30.78 -5.46
N ASP A 123 12.37 -30.32 -4.88
CA ASP A 123 11.00 -30.60 -5.38
C ASP A 123 10.15 -29.34 -5.37
N PHE A 124 10.63 -28.35 -6.12
CA PHE A 124 9.88 -27.13 -6.34
C PHE A 124 8.79 -27.35 -7.38
N HIS A 125 7.56 -26.98 -7.02
CA HIS A 125 6.44 -26.94 -7.97
C HIS A 125 5.60 -25.68 -7.73
N PRO A 126 5.34 -24.84 -8.75
CA PRO A 126 4.59 -23.59 -8.59
C PRO A 126 3.21 -23.77 -7.95
N ALA A 127 2.51 -24.87 -8.27
CA ALA A 127 1.18 -25.16 -7.71
C ALA A 127 1.16 -25.44 -6.19
N ARG A 128 2.32 -25.65 -5.53
CA ARG A 128 2.41 -25.85 -4.08
C ARG A 128 2.72 -24.56 -3.33
N VAL A 129 2.99 -23.46 -4.02
CA VAL A 129 3.40 -22.18 -3.43
C VAL A 129 2.23 -21.55 -2.68
N THR A 130 2.38 -21.39 -1.36
CA THR A 130 1.37 -20.79 -0.46
C THR A 130 1.68 -19.35 -0.06
N ARG A 131 2.94 -18.94 -0.16
CA ARG A 131 3.42 -17.58 0.11
C ARG A 131 4.11 -17.04 -1.13
N ASN A 132 4.05 -15.73 -1.30
CA ASN A 132 4.87 -15.08 -2.32
C ASN A 132 6.34 -15.23 -1.91
N GLY A 133 7.03 -16.19 -2.53
CA GLY A 133 8.49 -16.26 -2.47
C GLY A 133 9.12 -15.17 -3.33
N ARG A 134 10.41 -15.32 -3.63
CA ARG A 134 11.09 -14.46 -4.60
C ARG A 134 10.86 -15.02 -6.00
N PHE A 135 10.30 -14.21 -6.87
CA PHE A 135 10.01 -14.57 -8.25
C PHE A 135 9.98 -13.33 -9.13
N ALA A 136 10.24 -13.54 -10.41
CA ALA A 136 9.99 -12.56 -11.45
C ALA A 136 8.97 -13.14 -12.44
N ARG A 137 8.00 -12.33 -12.81
CA ARG A 137 7.02 -12.66 -13.84
C ARG A 137 7.15 -11.67 -14.99
N PHE A 138 7.31 -12.22 -16.19
CA PHE A 138 7.35 -11.46 -17.44
C PHE A 138 6.06 -11.71 -18.19
N ILE A 139 5.46 -10.64 -18.70
CA ILE A 139 4.29 -10.65 -19.56
C ILE A 139 4.67 -9.91 -20.83
N MET A 140 4.61 -10.61 -21.95
CA MET A 140 5.01 -10.12 -23.25
C MET A 140 3.82 -10.12 -24.21
N VAL A 141 3.67 -9.02 -24.94
CA VAL A 141 2.58 -8.80 -25.90
C VAL A 141 3.16 -8.30 -27.22
N ALA A 142 2.61 -8.73 -28.35
CA ALA A 142 3.06 -8.24 -29.66
C ALA A 142 2.76 -6.74 -29.81
N LYS A 143 3.73 -5.94 -30.26
CA LYS A 143 3.56 -4.47 -30.47
C LYS A 143 2.47 -4.13 -31.48
N ASP A 144 2.31 -4.96 -32.50
CA ASP A 144 1.31 -4.83 -33.55
C ASP A 144 -0.06 -5.43 -33.18
N ASN A 145 -0.22 -5.91 -31.94
CA ASN A 145 -1.41 -6.60 -31.45
C ASN A 145 -1.77 -7.86 -32.26
N GLY A 146 -0.79 -8.42 -32.98
CA GLY A 146 -0.89 -9.65 -33.75
C GLY A 146 -0.63 -10.91 -32.94
N SER A 147 -0.38 -12.02 -33.63
CA SER A 147 -0.03 -13.30 -32.99
C SER A 147 1.44 -13.33 -32.57
N LEU A 148 1.70 -13.93 -31.39
CA LEU A 148 3.04 -14.24 -30.91
C LEU A 148 3.69 -15.44 -31.62
N LEU A 149 2.91 -16.27 -32.32
CA LEU A 149 3.38 -17.49 -33.00
C LEU A 149 4.21 -17.23 -34.27
N ARG A 150 4.82 -16.04 -34.40
CA ARG A 150 5.69 -15.66 -35.51
C ARG A 150 7.14 -15.81 -35.10
N GLU A 151 7.98 -16.18 -36.05
CA GLU A 151 9.41 -16.44 -35.80
C GLU A 151 10.15 -15.20 -35.27
N GLU A 152 9.92 -14.03 -35.88
CA GLU A 152 10.51 -12.76 -35.47
C GLU A 152 10.16 -12.41 -34.02
N VAL A 153 8.88 -12.53 -33.67
CA VAL A 153 8.35 -12.23 -32.33
C VAL A 153 8.87 -13.22 -31.30
N TRP A 154 8.97 -14.50 -31.65
CA TRP A 154 9.44 -15.52 -30.74
C TRP A 154 10.95 -15.48 -30.51
N ASN A 155 11.72 -15.00 -31.50
CA ASN A 155 13.14 -14.72 -31.32
C ASN A 155 13.37 -13.59 -30.31
N ASP A 156 12.55 -12.55 -30.31
CA ASP A 156 12.57 -11.50 -29.28
C ASP A 156 12.24 -12.08 -27.89
N ILE A 157 11.23 -12.97 -27.80
CA ILE A 157 10.89 -13.69 -26.56
C ILE A 157 12.07 -14.52 -26.05
N SER A 158 12.74 -15.27 -26.93
CA SER A 158 13.93 -16.07 -26.57
C SER A 158 15.10 -15.18 -26.15
N THR A 159 15.26 -14.02 -26.79
CA THR A 159 16.29 -13.03 -26.41
C THR A 159 16.06 -12.49 -25.01
N VAL A 160 14.80 -12.19 -24.65
CA VAL A 160 14.41 -11.78 -23.29
C VAL A 160 14.77 -12.87 -22.28
N ASP A 161 14.46 -14.13 -22.57
CA ASP A 161 14.81 -15.26 -21.69
C ASP A 161 16.33 -15.38 -21.48
N GLN A 162 17.12 -15.25 -22.55
CA GLN A 162 18.59 -15.25 -22.45
C GLN A 162 19.12 -14.07 -21.62
N MET A 163 18.50 -12.90 -21.73
CA MET A 163 18.86 -11.74 -20.90
C MET A 163 18.61 -12.03 -19.43
N VAL A 164 17.46 -12.61 -19.06
CA VAL A 164 17.14 -12.98 -17.67
C VAL A 164 18.18 -13.97 -17.11
N HIS A 165 18.56 -14.97 -17.90
CA HIS A 165 19.58 -15.95 -17.52
C HIS A 165 20.98 -15.35 -17.32
N ASN A 166 21.32 -14.33 -18.11
CA ASN A 166 22.62 -13.65 -18.08
C ASN A 166 22.74 -12.59 -16.97
N VAL A 167 21.65 -12.26 -16.27
CA VAL A 167 21.70 -11.33 -15.13
C VAL A 167 22.62 -11.91 -14.05
N THR A 168 23.63 -11.12 -13.68
CA THR A 168 24.62 -11.52 -12.69
C THR A 168 24.55 -10.63 -11.46
N ILE A 169 24.63 -11.23 -10.28
CA ILE A 169 24.77 -10.52 -9.01
C ILE A 169 26.15 -10.76 -8.42
N ALA A 170 26.69 -9.76 -7.72
CA ALA A 170 27.94 -9.88 -6.98
C ALA A 170 27.66 -9.92 -5.48
N GLU A 171 28.05 -11.01 -4.82
CA GLU A 171 27.92 -11.18 -3.37
C GLU A 171 29.25 -11.76 -2.84
N GLU A 172 29.83 -11.13 -1.83
CA GLU A 172 31.10 -11.56 -1.20
C GLU A 172 32.26 -11.76 -2.22
N GLY A 173 32.28 -10.96 -3.29
CA GLY A 173 33.30 -11.01 -4.34
C GLY A 173 33.14 -12.15 -5.36
N ARG A 174 32.05 -12.93 -5.27
CA ARG A 174 31.69 -13.94 -6.28
C ARG A 174 30.51 -13.45 -7.11
N LYS A 175 30.53 -13.79 -8.41
CA LYS A 175 29.41 -13.54 -9.31
C LYS A 175 28.52 -14.79 -9.37
N PHE A 176 27.22 -14.59 -9.24
CA PHE A 176 26.21 -15.63 -9.36
C PHE A 176 25.25 -15.28 -10.50
N GLN A 177 24.85 -16.30 -11.26
CA GLN A 177 23.86 -16.17 -12.34
C GLN A 177 22.51 -16.72 -11.91
N TYR A 178 21.48 -16.56 -12.75
CA TYR A 178 20.16 -17.14 -12.49
C TYR A 178 20.22 -18.66 -12.23
N LYS A 179 21.06 -19.40 -12.97
CA LYS A 179 21.25 -20.84 -12.79
C LYS A 179 21.71 -21.25 -11.39
N ASP A 180 22.41 -20.37 -10.69
CA ASP A 180 22.86 -20.61 -9.32
C ASP A 180 21.79 -20.27 -8.28
N LEU A 181 20.74 -19.53 -8.67
CA LEU A 181 19.73 -18.96 -7.77
C LEU A 181 18.35 -19.61 -7.93
N CYS A 182 18.08 -20.15 -9.11
CA CYS A 182 16.81 -20.75 -9.52
C CYS A 182 16.29 -21.79 -8.52
N ALA A 183 14.97 -21.90 -8.41
CA ALA A 183 14.34 -23.02 -7.72
C ALA A 183 14.55 -24.32 -8.51
N ILE A 184 14.81 -25.43 -7.81
CA ILE A 184 15.21 -26.69 -8.42
C ILE A 184 14.05 -27.69 -8.39
N TRP A 185 13.83 -28.35 -9.52
CA TRP A 185 12.94 -29.50 -9.64
C TRP A 185 13.76 -30.71 -10.10
N GLY A 186 13.96 -31.67 -9.20
CA GLY A 186 14.89 -32.77 -9.39
C GLY A 186 16.34 -32.31 -9.31
N GLU A 187 17.03 -32.31 -10.46
CA GLU A 187 18.43 -31.90 -10.59
C GLU A 187 18.61 -30.60 -11.38
N GLU A 188 17.54 -30.08 -11.97
CA GLU A 188 17.57 -28.94 -12.90
C GLU A 188 16.80 -27.73 -12.36
N CYS A 189 17.12 -26.54 -12.88
CA CYS A 189 16.33 -25.36 -12.63
C CYS A 189 14.90 -25.55 -13.16
N PHE A 190 13.92 -25.00 -12.45
CA PHE A 190 12.59 -24.86 -13.01
C PHE A 190 12.63 -23.87 -14.18
N GLU A 191 12.44 -24.40 -15.39
CA GLU A 191 12.41 -23.64 -16.64
C GLU A 191 11.00 -23.53 -17.22
N ASN A 192 10.80 -22.52 -18.07
CA ASN A 192 9.54 -22.32 -18.76
C ASN A 192 9.44 -23.24 -19.99
N GLN A 193 8.91 -24.45 -19.80
CA GLN A 193 8.70 -25.46 -20.87
C GLN A 193 7.96 -24.93 -22.11
N VAL A 194 7.13 -23.88 -21.95
CA VAL A 194 6.43 -23.23 -23.07
C VAL A 194 7.38 -22.63 -24.12
N LEU A 195 8.64 -22.33 -23.77
CA LEU A 195 9.62 -21.73 -24.69
C LEU A 195 10.08 -22.69 -25.79
N ASP A 196 10.04 -24.00 -25.54
CA ASP A 196 10.38 -25.06 -26.51
C ASP A 196 9.51 -25.03 -27.78
N ILE A 197 8.33 -24.41 -27.70
CA ILE A 197 7.47 -24.18 -28.86
C ILE A 197 8.19 -23.36 -29.94
N GLY A 198 9.21 -22.59 -29.58
CA GLY A 198 10.05 -21.85 -30.53
C GLY A 198 10.65 -22.72 -31.61
N GLU A 199 11.07 -23.95 -31.28
CA GLU A 199 11.59 -24.90 -32.27
C GLU A 199 10.52 -25.38 -33.25
N LEU A 200 9.26 -25.34 -32.83
CA LEU A 200 8.09 -25.80 -33.60
C LEU A 200 7.43 -24.68 -34.39
N ILE A 201 7.79 -23.40 -34.17
CA ILE A 201 7.18 -22.27 -34.87
C ILE A 201 7.30 -22.35 -36.39
N PRO A 202 8.44 -22.76 -36.99
CA PRO A 202 8.53 -22.95 -38.43
C PRO A 202 7.53 -24.00 -38.96
N GLU A 203 7.29 -25.07 -38.20
CA GLU A 203 6.32 -26.13 -38.52
C GLU A 203 4.87 -25.65 -38.36
N ILE A 204 4.62 -24.81 -37.34
CA ILE A 204 3.30 -24.19 -37.11
C ILE A 204 2.96 -23.22 -38.24
N ASN A 205 3.91 -22.36 -38.65
CA ASN A 205 3.71 -21.42 -39.76
C ASN A 205 3.47 -22.13 -41.09
N ASN A 206 4.08 -23.31 -41.29
CA ASN A 206 3.85 -24.16 -42.46
C ASN A 206 2.56 -25.02 -42.36
N ASN A 207 1.77 -24.88 -41.28
CA ASN A 207 0.57 -25.68 -40.99
C ASN A 207 0.82 -27.20 -40.92
N THR A 208 2.07 -27.63 -40.69
CA THR A 208 2.40 -29.04 -40.52
C THR A 208 2.17 -29.51 -39.08
N PHE A 209 2.18 -28.58 -38.13
CA PHE A 209 1.96 -28.85 -36.72
C PHE A 209 0.90 -27.92 -36.13
N ASN A 210 -0.05 -28.50 -35.38
CA ASN A 210 -1.18 -27.78 -34.81
C ASN A 210 -1.15 -27.86 -33.29
N LEU A 211 -1.15 -26.71 -32.61
CA LEU A 211 -1.23 -26.64 -31.15
C LEU A 211 -2.67 -26.88 -30.68
N THR A 212 -2.89 -27.83 -29.77
CA THR A 212 -4.23 -28.17 -29.26
C THR A 212 -4.48 -27.56 -27.88
N TYR A 213 -5.56 -26.80 -27.74
CA TYR A 213 -6.01 -26.20 -26.48
C TYR A 213 -6.94 -27.16 -25.71
N PRO A 214 -6.92 -27.22 -24.37
CA PRO A 214 -6.12 -26.41 -23.41
C PRO A 214 -4.77 -27.03 -23.03
N PHE A 215 -4.53 -28.26 -23.44
CA PHE A 215 -3.38 -29.05 -23.04
C PHE A 215 -2.87 -29.84 -24.24
N MET A 216 -1.55 -29.90 -24.38
CA MET A 216 -0.92 -30.82 -25.33
C MET A 216 0.35 -31.42 -24.76
N LEU A 217 0.68 -32.62 -25.24
CA LEU A 217 1.97 -33.25 -25.01
C LEU A 217 2.83 -33.03 -26.24
N ASN A 218 4.06 -32.57 -26.03
CA ASN A 218 5.03 -32.52 -27.12
C ASN A 218 5.37 -33.97 -27.54
N PRO A 219 5.20 -34.35 -28.82
CA PRO A 219 5.48 -35.70 -29.27
C PRO A 219 6.97 -36.08 -29.23
N ARG A 220 7.89 -35.11 -29.13
CA ARG A 220 9.34 -35.33 -29.07
C ARG A 220 9.85 -35.40 -27.64
N THR A 221 9.54 -34.39 -26.82
CA THR A 221 10.05 -34.28 -25.45
C THR A 221 9.14 -34.96 -24.42
N PHE A 222 7.91 -35.31 -24.80
CA PHE A 222 6.85 -35.79 -23.90
C PHE A 222 6.49 -34.82 -22.76
N GLU A 223 6.91 -33.55 -22.88
CA GLU A 223 6.55 -32.52 -21.93
C GLU A 223 5.12 -32.04 -22.12
N SER A 224 4.48 -31.69 -21.01
CA SER A 224 3.12 -31.18 -20.97
C SER A 224 3.07 -29.67 -21.08
N TYR A 225 2.43 -29.15 -22.13
CA TYR A 225 2.14 -27.73 -22.26
C TYR A 225 0.72 -27.43 -21.77
N VAL A 226 0.63 -26.64 -20.70
CA VAL A 226 -0.63 -26.13 -20.14
C VAL A 226 -0.80 -24.68 -20.58
N PHE A 227 -1.44 -24.49 -21.74
CA PHE A 227 -1.55 -23.17 -22.36
C PHE A 227 -2.24 -22.10 -21.50
N PRO A 228 -3.32 -22.38 -20.75
CA PRO A 228 -3.98 -21.36 -19.93
C PRO A 228 -3.08 -20.71 -18.87
N PHE A 229 -1.97 -21.35 -18.47
CA PHE A 229 -1.06 -20.81 -17.46
C PHE A 229 -0.05 -19.80 -18.05
N HIS A 230 0.30 -19.97 -19.33
CA HIS A 230 1.32 -19.17 -20.01
C HIS A 230 0.74 -18.24 -21.08
N PHE A 231 -0.23 -18.69 -21.87
CA PHE A 231 -0.79 -17.92 -22.97
C PHE A 231 -2.04 -17.13 -22.56
N GLY A 232 -2.11 -15.89 -23.04
CA GLY A 232 -3.23 -14.98 -22.87
C GLY A 232 -3.79 -14.54 -24.23
N GLY A 233 -5.09 -14.29 -24.27
CA GLY A 233 -5.77 -13.86 -25.50
C GLY A 233 -5.71 -14.89 -26.62
N ILE A 234 -5.92 -16.16 -26.27
CA ILE A 234 -5.89 -17.30 -27.20
C ILE A 234 -7.15 -17.27 -28.07
N GLU A 235 -6.97 -17.33 -29.39
CA GLU A 235 -8.04 -17.50 -30.35
C GLU A 235 -7.98 -18.93 -30.91
N THR A 236 -9.03 -19.70 -30.64
CA THR A 236 -9.13 -21.11 -31.06
C THR A 236 -10.06 -21.26 -32.25
N SER A 237 -9.70 -22.17 -33.17
CA SER A 237 -10.60 -22.65 -34.21
C SER A 237 -11.64 -23.64 -33.66
N ASN A 238 -12.64 -24.00 -34.46
CA ASN A 238 -13.70 -24.97 -34.11
C ASN A 238 -13.14 -26.34 -33.68
N SER A 239 -11.92 -26.67 -34.07
CA SER A 239 -11.22 -27.93 -33.76
C SER A 239 -10.40 -27.88 -32.47
N SER A 240 -10.58 -26.89 -31.60
CA SER A 240 -9.72 -26.62 -30.41
C SER A 240 -8.24 -26.36 -30.74
N THR A 241 -7.93 -26.06 -32.01
CA THR A 241 -6.59 -25.69 -32.46
C THR A 241 -6.35 -24.20 -32.18
N ILE A 242 -5.19 -23.87 -31.62
CA ILE A 242 -4.77 -22.48 -31.38
C ILE A 242 -4.37 -21.85 -32.72
N VAL A 243 -5.02 -20.75 -33.08
CA VAL A 243 -4.73 -19.99 -34.31
C VAL A 243 -3.88 -18.77 -34.00
N SER A 244 -4.18 -18.07 -32.91
CA SER A 244 -3.49 -16.85 -32.51
C SER A 244 -3.36 -16.77 -31.00
N VAL A 245 -2.27 -16.16 -30.53
CA VAL A 245 -1.98 -15.89 -29.12
C VAL A 245 -1.49 -14.45 -29.01
N LYS A 246 -2.11 -13.65 -28.15
CA LYS A 246 -1.78 -12.22 -28.00
C LYS A 246 -0.70 -11.96 -26.96
N ALA A 247 -0.69 -12.75 -25.89
CA ALA A 247 0.20 -12.56 -24.77
C ALA A 247 0.84 -13.87 -24.30
N ILE A 248 2.07 -13.80 -23.83
CA ILE A 248 2.76 -14.91 -23.16
C ILE A 248 3.25 -14.44 -21.79
N THR A 249 3.19 -15.34 -20.82
CA THR A 249 3.68 -15.16 -19.46
C THR A 249 4.77 -16.18 -19.15
N LEU A 250 5.91 -15.69 -18.68
CA LEU A 250 7.02 -16.51 -18.19
C LEU A 250 7.22 -16.25 -16.69
N TYR A 251 7.63 -17.29 -15.97
CA TYR A 251 7.84 -17.26 -14.53
C TYR A 251 9.27 -17.72 -14.22
N TYR A 252 9.99 -16.94 -13.43
CA TYR A 252 11.33 -17.26 -12.94
C TYR A 252 11.29 -17.30 -11.42
N TRP A 253 11.60 -18.46 -10.85
CA TRP A 253 11.48 -18.71 -9.42
C TRP A 253 12.86 -18.79 -8.78
N ILE A 254 13.03 -18.17 -7.62
CA ILE A 254 14.32 -18.14 -6.90
C ILE A 254 14.18 -18.91 -5.59
N ARG A 255 15.27 -19.52 -5.12
CA ARG A 255 15.32 -20.18 -3.82
C ARG A 255 15.26 -19.17 -2.67
N THR A 256 14.41 -19.46 -1.69
CA THR A 256 14.19 -18.60 -0.52
C THR A 256 14.24 -19.35 0.81
N GLN A 257 14.90 -20.52 0.83
CA GLN A 257 14.83 -21.41 1.99
C GLN A 257 15.65 -20.87 3.18
N ASP A 258 16.78 -20.22 2.90
CA ASP A 258 17.64 -19.58 3.91
C ASP A 258 17.59 -18.05 3.81
N SER A 259 17.86 -17.36 4.91
CA SER A 259 17.98 -15.89 4.94
C SER A 259 19.04 -15.35 3.97
N ARG A 260 20.13 -16.10 3.77
CA ARG A 260 21.16 -15.79 2.77
C ARG A 260 20.61 -15.89 1.35
N GLN A 261 19.84 -16.94 1.05
CA GLN A 261 19.23 -17.13 -0.26
C GLN A 261 18.19 -16.05 -0.56
N ASP A 262 17.36 -15.70 0.43
CA ASP A 262 16.40 -14.61 0.29
C ASP A 262 17.09 -13.26 0.01
N ARG A 263 18.19 -12.96 0.72
CA ARG A 263 19.01 -11.76 0.44
C ARG A 263 19.55 -11.76 -0.99
N MET A 264 20.10 -12.89 -1.45
CA MET A 264 20.60 -13.00 -2.83
C MET A 264 19.48 -12.85 -3.86
N GLY A 265 18.31 -13.44 -3.62
CA GLY A 265 17.13 -13.29 -4.46
C GLY A 265 16.67 -11.83 -4.54
N SER A 266 16.66 -11.10 -3.42
CA SER A 266 16.34 -9.68 -3.42
C SER A 266 17.36 -8.83 -4.18
N LEU A 267 18.65 -9.19 -4.15
CA LEU A 267 19.67 -8.50 -4.95
C LEU A 267 19.48 -8.77 -6.45
N TRP A 268 19.13 -10.00 -6.81
CA TRP A 268 18.84 -10.38 -8.20
C TRP A 268 17.61 -9.67 -8.73
N GLU A 269 16.51 -9.63 -7.98
CA GLU A 269 15.29 -8.90 -8.37
C GLU A 269 15.57 -7.41 -8.58
N LYS A 270 16.42 -6.81 -7.73
CA LYS A 270 16.81 -5.40 -7.86
C LYS A 270 17.65 -5.16 -9.12
N GLN A 271 18.61 -6.05 -9.41
CA GLN A 271 19.44 -5.95 -10.62
C GLN A 271 18.59 -6.16 -11.88
N LEU A 272 17.71 -7.16 -11.87
CA LEU A 272 16.76 -7.43 -12.94
C LEU A 272 15.87 -6.21 -13.21
N LEU A 273 15.34 -5.58 -12.15
CA LEU A 273 14.53 -4.37 -12.29
C LEU A 273 15.31 -3.22 -12.93
N ALA A 274 16.60 -3.07 -12.61
CA ALA A 274 17.45 -2.05 -13.21
C ALA A 274 17.75 -2.33 -14.70
N ASP A 275 18.03 -3.58 -15.05
CA ASP A 275 18.40 -3.97 -16.42
C ASP A 275 17.20 -3.92 -17.38
N PHE A 276 15.99 -4.23 -16.89
CA PHE A 276 14.79 -4.31 -17.72
C PHE A 276 13.94 -3.02 -17.74
N LYS A 277 14.27 -2.01 -16.93
CA LYS A 277 13.47 -0.77 -16.83
C LYS A 277 13.34 0.00 -18.14
N ASP A 278 14.44 0.07 -18.89
CA ASP A 278 14.55 0.83 -20.14
C ASP A 278 14.66 -0.09 -21.37
N LEU A 279 14.21 -1.34 -21.24
CA LEU A 279 14.28 -2.32 -22.32
C LEU A 279 13.17 -2.07 -23.33
N ASP A 280 13.55 -1.78 -24.58
CA ASP A 280 12.64 -1.69 -25.72
C ASP A 280 13.04 -2.74 -26.77
N MET A 281 12.09 -3.57 -27.18
CA MET A 281 12.28 -4.64 -28.18
C MET A 281 11.54 -4.29 -29.45
N ASP A 282 12.01 -4.73 -30.61
CA ASP A 282 11.43 -4.29 -31.90
C ASP A 282 9.98 -4.76 -32.10
N ASN A 283 9.67 -6.02 -31.74
CA ASN A 283 8.35 -6.61 -32.03
C ASN A 283 7.48 -6.86 -30.79
N VAL A 284 8.05 -6.78 -29.58
CA VAL A 284 7.40 -7.16 -28.33
C VAL A 284 7.40 -6.02 -27.31
N ILE A 285 6.28 -5.85 -26.63
CA ILE A 285 6.19 -5.03 -25.41
C ILE A 285 6.43 -5.95 -24.24
N VAL A 286 7.55 -5.75 -23.54
CA VAL A 286 7.91 -6.51 -22.35
C VAL A 286 7.43 -5.74 -21.13
N THR A 287 6.57 -6.37 -20.35
CA THR A 287 6.18 -5.87 -19.02
C THR A 287 6.58 -6.92 -18.00
N PHE A 288 7.06 -6.50 -16.84
CA PHE A 288 7.53 -7.43 -15.83
C PHE A 288 7.23 -6.91 -14.45
N PHE A 289 7.12 -7.83 -13.50
CA PHE A 289 7.07 -7.49 -12.09
C PHE A 289 7.75 -8.57 -11.25
N THR A 290 8.29 -8.15 -10.12
CA THR A 290 8.97 -9.00 -9.14
C THR A 290 8.18 -9.04 -7.85
N SER A 291 8.58 -9.90 -6.91
CA SER A 291 7.92 -10.00 -5.60
C SER A 291 7.85 -8.66 -4.85
N ARG A 292 8.89 -7.82 -4.95
CA ARG A 292 9.00 -6.52 -4.26
C ARG A 292 8.53 -5.31 -5.06
N THR A 293 8.09 -5.49 -6.31
CA THR A 293 7.69 -4.35 -7.15
C THR A 293 6.54 -3.57 -6.50
N LEU A 294 5.55 -4.26 -5.92
CA LEU A 294 4.42 -3.60 -5.25
C LEU A 294 4.88 -2.78 -4.02
N GLU A 295 5.71 -3.37 -3.16
CA GLU A 295 6.29 -2.70 -1.99
C GLU A 295 7.08 -1.46 -2.40
N THR A 296 7.99 -1.62 -3.38
CA THR A 296 8.88 -0.55 -3.85
C THR A 296 8.11 0.59 -4.50
N GLU A 297 7.09 0.30 -5.31
CA GLU A 297 6.26 1.33 -5.94
C GLU A 297 5.38 2.05 -4.92
N LEU A 298 4.88 1.35 -3.89
CA LEU A 298 4.13 1.98 -2.80
C LEU A 298 5.03 2.90 -1.95
N GLU A 299 6.25 2.46 -1.66
CA GLU A 299 7.24 3.26 -0.96
C GLU A 299 7.65 4.50 -1.77
N ASN A 300 7.93 4.34 -3.07
CA ASN A 300 8.24 5.45 -3.97
C ASN A 300 7.10 6.48 -4.05
N ASN A 301 5.85 6.02 -4.13
CA ASN A 301 4.69 6.90 -4.07
C ASN A 301 4.69 7.70 -2.76
N THR A 302 4.91 7.03 -1.64
CA THR A 302 4.96 7.67 -0.33
C THR A 302 6.08 8.71 -0.25
N HIS A 303 7.27 8.39 -0.76
CA HIS A 303 8.41 9.31 -0.84
C HIS A 303 8.14 10.53 -1.73
N SER A 304 7.38 10.37 -2.82
CA SER A 304 7.00 11.48 -3.70
C SER A 304 6.10 12.51 -3.00
N VAL A 305 5.36 12.10 -1.97
CA VAL A 305 4.47 12.98 -1.20
C VAL A 305 5.24 13.75 -0.11
N ILE A 306 6.39 13.23 0.35
CA ILE A 306 7.22 13.85 1.40
C ILE A 306 7.50 15.35 1.21
N PRO A 307 7.96 15.84 0.05
CA PRO A 307 8.25 17.26 -0.13
C PRO A 307 7.01 18.16 0.00
N TYR A 308 5.82 17.65 -0.31
CA TYR A 308 4.57 18.42 -0.18
C TYR A 308 4.16 18.61 1.28
N PHE A 309 4.64 17.77 2.22
CA PHE A 309 4.33 17.91 3.64
C PHE A 309 4.84 19.22 4.24
N GLY A 310 6.06 19.64 3.89
CA GLY A 310 6.61 20.90 4.39
C GLY A 310 5.78 22.11 3.96
N LEU A 311 5.29 22.08 2.71
CA LEU A 311 4.48 23.16 2.14
C LEU A 311 3.10 23.25 2.81
N THR A 312 2.41 22.13 3.02
CA THR A 312 1.07 22.15 3.64
C THR A 312 1.12 22.62 5.09
N VAL A 313 2.10 22.16 5.87
CA VAL A 313 2.32 22.64 7.25
C VAL A 313 2.60 24.14 7.27
N ALA A 314 3.41 24.64 6.34
CA ALA A 314 3.69 26.07 6.26
C ALA A 314 2.43 26.89 5.92
N ILE A 315 1.61 26.42 4.97
CA ILE A 315 0.36 27.09 4.58
C ILE A 315 -0.62 27.13 5.76
N ILE A 316 -0.81 26.01 6.47
CA ILE A 316 -1.71 25.94 7.62
C ILE A 316 -1.20 26.85 8.74
N LEU A 317 0.10 26.83 9.03
CA LEU A 317 0.70 27.69 10.05
C LEU A 317 0.48 29.17 9.73
N VAL A 318 0.70 29.59 8.49
CA VAL A 318 0.44 30.97 8.04
C VAL A 318 -1.04 31.30 8.17
N PHE A 319 -1.95 30.42 7.73
CA PHE A 319 -3.39 30.64 7.85
C PHE A 319 -3.85 30.79 9.31
N CYS A 320 -3.39 29.91 10.22
CA CYS A 320 -3.67 29.99 11.65
C CYS A 320 -3.10 31.27 12.28
N LEU A 321 -1.93 31.73 11.86
CA LEU A 321 -1.38 33.00 12.34
C LEU A 321 -2.17 34.20 11.85
N LEU A 322 -2.55 34.23 10.57
CA LEU A 322 -3.32 35.32 9.98
C LEU A 322 -4.72 35.43 10.58
N THR A 323 -5.39 34.31 10.84
CA THR A 323 -6.74 34.29 11.44
C THR A 323 -6.77 34.80 12.87
N VAL A 324 -5.70 34.60 13.65
CA VAL A 324 -5.59 35.06 15.04
C VAL A 324 -4.97 36.47 15.15
N MET A 325 -4.47 37.01 14.03
CA MET A 325 -3.93 38.35 13.95
C MET A 325 -5.08 39.38 13.93
N MET A 326 -5.07 40.30 14.89
CA MET A 326 -5.90 41.51 14.86
C MET A 326 -5.06 42.71 14.41
N GLY A 327 -5.72 43.77 13.93
CA GLY A 327 -5.04 45.00 13.47
C GLY A 327 -4.18 45.69 14.54
N ASP A 328 -4.43 45.44 15.81
CA ASP A 328 -3.61 45.91 16.93
C ASP A 328 -2.62 44.83 17.40
N CYS A 329 -1.31 45.09 17.29
CA CYS A 329 -0.26 44.16 17.72
C CYS A 329 -0.37 43.73 19.20
N VAL A 330 -0.86 44.61 20.08
CA VAL A 330 -0.98 44.34 21.54
C VAL A 330 -2.17 43.44 21.86
N ARG A 331 -3.23 43.46 21.04
CA ARG A 331 -4.41 42.58 21.21
C ARG A 331 -4.32 41.30 20.38
N SER A 332 -3.35 41.22 19.48
CA SER A 332 -3.11 40.03 18.67
C SER A 332 -2.77 38.85 19.59
N LYS A 333 -3.43 37.70 19.37
CA LYS A 333 -3.24 36.47 20.17
C LYS A 333 -2.37 35.46 19.42
N THR A 334 -1.44 35.93 18.61
CA THR A 334 -0.61 35.10 17.73
C THR A 334 0.17 34.02 18.49
N LEU A 335 0.67 34.34 19.68
CA LEU A 335 1.33 33.38 20.56
C LEU A 335 0.40 32.23 21.01
N LEU A 336 -0.89 32.51 21.20
CA LEU A 336 -1.88 31.49 21.54
C LEU A 336 -2.12 30.54 20.35
N GLY A 337 -2.16 31.09 19.13
CA GLY A 337 -2.22 30.30 17.90
C GLY A 337 -1.01 29.39 17.72
N LEU A 338 0.20 29.92 17.93
CA LEU A 338 1.44 29.12 17.90
C LEU A 338 1.44 28.01 18.95
N ALA A 339 1.02 28.31 20.18
CA ALA A 339 0.92 27.33 21.25
C ALA A 339 -0.08 26.20 20.91
N GLY A 340 -1.18 26.52 20.22
CA GLY A 340 -2.14 25.53 19.73
C GLY A 340 -1.53 24.56 18.72
N ILE A 341 -0.84 25.08 17.71
CA ILE A 341 -0.16 24.26 16.68
C ILE A 341 0.93 23.38 17.32
N LEU A 342 1.75 23.96 18.20
CA LEU A 342 2.78 23.21 18.93
C LEU A 342 2.18 22.11 19.81
N CYS A 343 1.05 22.37 20.46
CA CYS A 343 0.34 21.37 21.26
C CYS A 343 -0.17 20.20 20.40
N ALA A 344 -0.74 20.49 19.21
CA ALA A 344 -1.17 19.45 18.28
C ALA A 344 0.00 18.58 17.81
N GLY A 345 1.15 19.20 17.47
CA GLY A 345 2.36 18.48 17.09
C GLY A 345 2.93 17.62 18.22
N LEU A 346 3.01 18.16 19.44
CA LEU A 346 3.45 17.42 20.64
C LEU A 346 2.51 16.24 20.95
N SER A 347 1.19 16.43 20.81
CA SER A 347 0.20 15.38 20.99
C SER A 347 0.39 14.23 19.98
N CYS A 348 0.60 14.56 18.71
CA CYS A 348 0.88 13.56 17.68
C CYS A 348 2.17 12.79 17.99
N ALA A 349 3.25 13.49 18.33
CA ALA A 349 4.52 12.87 18.69
C ALA A 349 4.40 11.96 19.94
N ALA A 350 3.67 12.40 20.96
CA ALA A 350 3.41 11.58 22.15
C ALA A 350 2.61 10.32 21.82
N ALA A 351 1.55 10.45 21.01
CA ALA A 351 0.69 9.32 20.64
C ALA A 351 1.45 8.27 19.82
N PHE A 352 2.15 8.68 18.76
CA PHE A 352 2.95 7.77 17.94
C PHE A 352 4.11 7.17 18.73
N GLY A 353 4.82 7.99 19.52
CA GLY A 353 5.91 7.51 20.36
C GLY A 353 5.45 6.45 21.37
N LEU A 354 4.29 6.65 22.01
CA LEU A 354 3.71 5.65 22.92
C LEU A 354 3.34 4.35 22.19
N LEU A 355 2.70 4.44 21.02
CA LEU A 355 2.30 3.25 20.25
C LEU A 355 3.52 2.43 19.81
N ILE A 356 4.57 3.10 19.34
CA ILE A 356 5.83 2.44 18.97
C ILE A 356 6.48 1.83 20.22
N TYR A 357 6.40 2.48 21.38
CA TYR A 357 6.91 1.94 22.63
C TYR A 357 6.18 0.66 23.09
N ILE A 358 4.88 0.55 22.79
CA ILE A 358 4.06 -0.66 23.01
C ILE A 358 4.40 -1.77 22.00
N GLY A 359 5.15 -1.47 20.94
CA GLY A 359 5.56 -2.42 19.91
C GLY A 359 4.61 -2.47 18.71
N VAL A 360 3.80 -1.43 18.48
CA VAL A 360 3.00 -1.32 17.27
C VAL A 360 3.91 -0.90 16.11
N PRO A 361 3.95 -1.64 14.99
CA PRO A 361 4.78 -1.30 13.85
C PRO A 361 4.29 -0.02 13.18
N PHE A 362 5.23 0.72 12.59
CA PHE A 362 4.95 1.95 11.85
C PHE A 362 4.81 1.64 10.36
N ILE A 363 3.77 2.19 9.74
CA ILE A 363 3.44 1.97 8.33
C ILE A 363 3.55 3.28 7.54
N GLY A 364 3.82 3.22 6.24
CA GLY A 364 3.95 4.40 5.40
C GLY A 364 2.73 5.34 5.42
N ILE A 365 1.51 4.79 5.50
CA ILE A 365 0.25 5.57 5.55
C ILE A 365 0.19 6.48 6.80
N ASN A 366 0.83 6.09 7.90
CA ASN A 366 0.85 6.91 9.12
C ASN A 366 1.57 8.25 8.92
N MET A 367 2.38 8.41 7.87
CA MET A 367 2.96 9.71 7.52
C MET A 367 1.91 10.77 7.17
N ALA A 368 0.69 10.37 6.78
CA ALA A 368 -0.41 11.30 6.54
C ALA A 368 -1.17 11.72 7.82
N ALA A 369 -1.01 11.00 8.92
CA ALA A 369 -1.76 11.26 10.15
C ALA A 369 -1.50 12.64 10.78
N PRO A 370 -0.26 13.18 10.80
CA PRO A 370 -0.04 14.55 11.28
C PRO A 370 -0.84 15.61 10.52
N PHE A 371 -1.15 15.39 9.23
CA PHE A 371 -2.00 16.31 8.46
C PHE A 371 -3.47 16.25 8.87
N LEU A 372 -3.97 15.06 9.20
CA LEU A 372 -5.36 14.92 9.67
C LEU A 372 -5.57 15.51 11.07
N MET A 373 -4.49 15.62 11.85
CA MET A 373 -4.52 16.06 13.23
C MET A 373 -4.20 17.56 13.41
N LEU A 374 -3.66 18.22 12.39
CA LEU A 374 -3.23 19.62 12.39
C LEU A 374 -4.11 20.44 11.44
#